data_AF-A0A913X5Q1-F1
#
_entry.id   AF-A0A913X5Q1-F1
#
_cell.length_a   1.000
_cell.length_b   1.000
_cell.length_c   1.000
_cell.angle_alpha   90.00
_cell.angle_beta   90.00
_cell.angle_gamma   90.00
#
_symmetry.space_group_name_H-M   'P 1'
#
loop_
_entity.id
_entity.type
_entity.pdbx_description
1 polymer ?
#
loop_
_entity_poly.entity_id
_entity_poly.type
_entity_poly.pdbx_seq_one_letter_code
_entity_poly.pdbx_strand_id
1 'polypeptide(L)'
;MAQKVVAFGQKIATRAPALATKYGFQITAAAKRRQPALEKFWTNAKVELAPPGPSDWPAIKKAFSNIKQATMTGRFLNTTVKDSVSNTLVAVEIAMWFYIGEIIGRRSIVGYNV
;
A
#
# COMPACT_ATOMS: atom_id res chain seq x y z
N MET A 1 -5.02 55.85 -12.38
CA MET A 1 -5.44 54.45 -12.62
C MET A 1 -4.24 53.55 -12.98
N ALA A 2 -3.37 53.95 -13.92
CA ALA A 2 -2.20 53.15 -14.34
C ALA A 2 -1.20 52.80 -13.21
N GLN A 3 -0.89 53.74 -12.31
CA GLN A 3 0.10 53.53 -11.24
C GLN A 3 -0.31 52.48 -10.20
N LYS A 4 -1.63 52.33 -9.94
CA LYS A 4 -2.16 51.30 -9.02
C LYS A 4 -2.11 49.90 -9.64
N VAL A 5 -2.29 49.79 -10.96
CA VAL A 5 -2.18 48.52 -11.70
C VAL A 5 -0.71 48.07 -11.78
N VAL A 6 0.21 49.01 -12.02
CA VAL A 6 1.66 48.73 -12.03
C VAL A 6 2.16 48.30 -10.64
N ALA A 7 1.74 48.99 -9.57
CA ALA A 7 2.10 48.61 -8.20
C ALA A 7 1.50 47.25 -7.76
N PHE A 8 0.31 46.91 -8.26
CA PHE A 8 -0.30 45.59 -8.03
C PHE A 8 0.43 44.48 -8.81
N GLY A 9 0.79 44.74 -10.06
CA GLY A 9 1.62 43.84 -10.88
C GLY A 9 2.99 43.56 -10.25
N GLN A 10 3.67 44.59 -9.74
CA GLN A 10 4.93 44.42 -9.00
C GLN A 10 4.75 43.65 -7.69
N LYS A 11 3.64 43.81 -6.96
CA LYS A 11 3.33 43.02 -5.75
C LYS A 11 3.06 41.55 -6.05
N ILE A 12 2.42 41.22 -7.17
CA ILE A 12 2.20 39.82 -7.59
C ILE A 12 3.53 39.22 -8.06
N ALA A 13 4.28 39.92 -8.91
CA ALA A 13 5.55 39.45 -9.44
C ALA A 13 6.60 39.19 -8.35
N THR A 14 6.59 39.97 -7.26
CA THR A 14 7.52 39.77 -6.13
C THR A 14 7.06 38.71 -5.13
N ARG A 15 5.75 38.43 -5.01
CA ARG A 15 5.21 37.42 -4.08
C ARG A 15 5.00 36.03 -4.68
N ALA A 16 4.81 35.94 -6.01
CA ALA A 16 4.73 34.68 -6.73
C ALA A 16 5.97 33.78 -6.54
N PRO A 17 7.22 34.28 -6.71
CA PRO A 17 8.41 33.46 -6.47
C PRO A 17 8.52 33.07 -5.00
N ALA A 18 8.28 33.98 -4.05
CA ALA A 18 8.35 33.69 -2.61
C ALA A 18 7.35 32.61 -2.17
N LEU A 19 6.12 32.60 -2.72
CA LEU A 19 5.14 31.54 -2.47
C LEU A 19 5.58 30.23 -3.11
N ALA A 20 6.02 30.24 -4.37
CA ALA A 20 6.52 29.04 -5.05
C ALA A 20 7.72 28.42 -4.30
N THR A 21 8.66 29.22 -3.80
CA THR A 21 9.79 28.72 -3.00
C THR A 21 9.33 28.21 -1.63
N LYS A 22 8.36 28.88 -0.98
CA LYS A 22 7.83 28.43 0.31
C LYS A 22 7.07 27.12 0.19
N TYR A 23 6.19 26.97 -0.80
CA TYR A 23 5.48 25.72 -1.06
C TYR A 23 6.43 24.61 -1.55
N GLY A 24 7.40 24.94 -2.41
CA GLY A 24 8.43 23.99 -2.82
C GLY A 24 9.28 23.49 -1.64
N PHE A 25 9.64 24.38 -0.72
CA PHE A 25 10.36 24.02 0.51
C PHE A 25 9.51 23.13 1.44
N GLN A 26 8.21 23.40 1.57
CA GLN A 26 7.32 22.58 2.40
C GLN A 26 7.10 21.18 1.81
N ILE A 27 6.96 21.06 0.50
CA ILE A 27 6.80 19.76 -0.18
C ILE A 27 8.09 18.94 -0.05
N THR A 28 9.26 19.57 -0.26
CA THR A 28 10.55 18.88 -0.12
C THR A 28 10.85 18.50 1.33
N ALA A 29 10.49 19.34 2.31
CA ALA A 29 10.60 19.02 3.73
C ALA A 29 9.66 17.85 4.13
N ALA A 30 8.42 17.85 3.63
CA ALA A 30 7.47 16.77 3.88
C ALA A 30 7.93 15.45 3.23
N ALA A 31 8.44 15.49 2.00
CA ALA A 31 9.00 14.34 1.31
C ALA A 31 10.20 13.77 2.07
N LYS A 32 11.15 14.62 2.47
CA LYS A 32 12.34 14.21 3.24
C LYS A 32 11.98 13.62 4.59
N ARG A 33 10.88 14.07 5.21
CA ARG A 33 10.36 13.50 6.46
C ARG A 33 9.77 12.09 6.26
N ARG A 34 9.14 11.83 5.12
CA ARG A 34 8.51 10.53 4.81
C ARG A 34 9.48 9.53 4.18
N GLN A 35 10.58 10.00 3.60
CA GLN A 35 11.61 9.20 2.94
C GLN A 35 12.05 7.96 3.75
N PRO A 36 12.46 8.05 5.04
CA PRO A 36 12.94 6.87 5.76
C PRO A 36 11.85 5.81 6.01
N ALA A 37 10.58 6.22 6.10
CA ALA A 37 9.46 5.29 6.25
C ALA A 37 9.17 4.55 4.93
N LEU A 38 9.25 5.27 3.80
CA LEU A 38 9.09 4.68 2.47
C LEU A 38 10.25 3.75 2.12
N GLU A 39 11.48 4.08 2.49
CA GLU A 39 12.64 3.20 2.29
C GLU A 39 12.49 1.90 3.08
N LYS A 40 12.06 1.97 4.35
CA LYS A 40 11.77 0.76 5.15
C LYS A 40 10.64 -0.07 4.54
N PHE A 41 9.55 0.59 4.14
CA PHE A 41 8.45 -0.08 3.46
C PHE A 41 8.92 -0.78 2.19
N TRP A 42 9.72 -0.11 1.37
CA TRP A 42 10.23 -0.64 0.10
C TRP A 42 11.15 -1.85 0.29
N THR A 43 12.05 -1.79 1.29
CA THR A 43 12.94 -2.91 1.62
C THR A 43 12.13 -4.15 2.03
N ASN A 44 11.11 -3.98 2.87
CA ASN A 44 10.27 -5.10 3.31
C ASN A 44 9.36 -5.61 2.18
N ALA A 45 8.72 -4.69 1.44
CA ALA A 45 7.83 -5.03 0.32
C ALA A 45 8.54 -5.85 -0.76
N LYS A 46 9.82 -5.56 -1.02
CA LYS A 46 10.63 -6.32 -1.98
C LYS A 46 10.83 -7.80 -1.61
N VAL A 47 10.79 -8.13 -0.33
CA VAL A 47 11.01 -9.50 0.15
C VAL A 47 9.67 -10.19 0.37
N GLU A 48 8.71 -9.51 1.00
CA GLU A 48 7.45 -10.13 1.45
C GLU A 48 6.33 -10.09 0.39
N LEU A 49 6.31 -9.08 -0.48
CA LEU A 49 5.27 -8.91 -1.51
C LEU A 49 5.75 -9.34 -2.91
N ALA A 50 6.95 -9.88 -3.02
CA ALA A 50 7.44 -10.41 -4.28
C ALA A 50 6.65 -11.67 -4.67
N PRO A 51 6.31 -11.85 -5.95
CA PRO A 51 5.71 -13.10 -6.40
C PRO A 51 6.67 -14.26 -6.12
N PRO A 52 6.15 -15.42 -5.69
CA PRO A 52 6.97 -16.57 -5.34
C PRO A 52 7.78 -17.08 -6.54
N GLY A 53 9.00 -17.57 -6.27
CA GLY A 53 9.84 -18.15 -7.29
C GLY A 53 9.40 -19.57 -7.66
N PRO A 54 9.82 -20.11 -8.82
CA PRO A 54 9.55 -21.50 -9.20
C PRO A 54 10.06 -22.53 -8.18
N SER A 55 11.12 -22.20 -7.45
CA SER A 55 11.71 -23.01 -6.39
C SER A 55 10.79 -23.20 -5.17
N ASP A 56 9.84 -22.30 -4.95
CA ASP A 56 8.96 -22.32 -3.78
C ASP A 56 7.71 -23.19 -4.01
N TRP A 57 7.43 -23.53 -5.27
CA TRP A 57 6.27 -24.30 -5.68
C TRP A 57 6.13 -25.68 -5.00
N PRO A 58 7.20 -26.47 -4.82
CA PRO A 58 7.14 -27.73 -4.09
C PRO A 58 6.72 -27.54 -2.62
N ALA A 59 7.23 -26.49 -1.96
CA ALA A 59 6.91 -26.18 -0.57
C ALA A 59 5.43 -25.77 -0.43
N ILE A 60 4.93 -24.94 -1.34
CA ILE A 60 3.52 -24.52 -1.40
C ILE A 60 2.60 -25.74 -1.55
N LYS A 61 2.87 -26.65 -2.49
CA LYS A 61 2.08 -27.88 -2.66
C LYS A 61 2.06 -28.75 -1.41
N LYS A 62 3.22 -28.88 -0.75
CA LYS A 62 3.33 -29.62 0.51
C LYS A 62 2.48 -28.99 1.61
N ALA A 63 2.49 -27.65 1.73
CA ALA A 63 1.66 -26.93 2.70
C ALA A 63 0.16 -27.18 2.47
N PHE A 64 -0.31 -27.11 1.21
CA PHE A 64 -1.70 -27.43 0.88
C PHE A 64 -2.09 -28.88 1.22
N SER A 65 -1.20 -29.85 0.93
CA SER A 65 -1.44 -31.25 1.31
C SER A 65 -1.57 -31.42 2.82
N ASN A 66 -0.71 -30.75 3.60
CA ASN A 66 -0.76 -30.78 5.06
C ASN A 66 -2.06 -30.20 5.61
N ILE A 67 -2.57 -29.11 5.02
CA ILE A 67 -3.86 -28.52 5.40
C ILE A 67 -4.98 -29.54 5.15
N LYS A 68 -5.01 -30.16 3.96
CA LYS A 68 -6.00 -31.21 3.63
C LYS A 68 -5.96 -32.35 4.65
N GLN A 69 -4.78 -32.85 4.98
CA GLN A 69 -4.62 -33.91 5.97
C GLN A 69 -5.06 -33.46 7.37
N ALA A 70 -4.73 -32.24 7.79
CA ALA A 70 -5.14 -31.69 9.08
C ALA A 70 -6.66 -31.58 9.21
N THR A 71 -7.36 -31.23 8.11
CA THR A 71 -8.82 -31.22 8.07
C THR A 71 -9.41 -32.62 8.18
N MET A 72 -8.87 -33.59 7.41
CA MET A 72 -9.35 -34.98 7.42
C MET A 72 -9.15 -35.69 8.76
N THR A 73 -8.04 -35.38 9.43
CA THR A 73 -7.67 -35.98 10.73
C THR A 73 -8.29 -35.25 11.93
N GLY A 74 -9.00 -34.14 11.72
CA GLY A 74 -9.58 -33.34 12.81
C GLY A 74 -8.55 -32.58 13.65
N ARG A 75 -7.28 -32.53 13.23
CA ARG A 75 -6.19 -31.88 13.98
C ARG A 75 -6.43 -30.39 14.21
N PHE A 76 -7.24 -29.75 13.39
CA PHE A 76 -7.63 -28.35 13.53
C PHE A 76 -8.48 -28.08 14.80
N LEU A 77 -8.98 -29.10 15.49
CA LEU A 77 -9.68 -28.90 16.77
C LEU A 77 -8.71 -28.75 17.96
N ASN A 78 -7.45 -29.14 17.78
CA ASN A 78 -6.42 -29.10 18.84
C ASN A 78 -5.59 -27.80 18.82
N THR A 79 -5.95 -26.81 17.99
CA THR A 79 -5.23 -25.52 17.91
C THR A 79 -5.74 -24.54 18.96
N THR A 80 -4.82 -23.73 19.51
CA THR A 80 -5.19 -22.70 20.47
C THR A 80 -5.99 -21.58 19.80
N VAL A 81 -6.84 -20.89 20.56
CA VAL A 81 -7.65 -19.77 20.03
C VAL A 81 -6.76 -18.68 19.42
N LYS A 82 -5.61 -18.39 20.04
CA LYS A 82 -4.64 -17.40 19.55
C LYS A 82 -4.14 -17.74 18.14
N ASP A 83 -3.78 -18.99 17.93
CA ASP A 83 -3.25 -19.45 16.64
C ASP A 83 -4.36 -19.48 15.58
N SER A 84 -5.55 -19.97 15.95
CA SER A 84 -6.71 -20.00 15.07
C SER A 84 -7.12 -18.59 14.61
N VAL A 85 -7.12 -17.60 15.51
CA VAL A 85 -7.41 -16.20 15.16
C VAL A 85 -6.35 -15.62 14.24
N SER A 86 -5.07 -15.86 14.53
CA SER A 86 -3.96 -15.36 13.70
C SER A 86 -4.04 -15.91 12.27
N ASN A 87 -4.29 -17.22 12.12
CA ASN A 87 -4.47 -17.86 10.82
C ASN A 87 -5.72 -17.36 10.09
N THR A 88 -6.80 -17.06 10.83
CA THR A 88 -8.02 -16.50 10.25
C THR A 88 -7.78 -15.08 9.71
N LEU A 89 -7.01 -14.24 10.42
CA LEU A 89 -6.66 -12.91 9.94
C LEU A 89 -5.85 -12.95 8.64
N VAL A 90 -4.90 -13.88 8.52
CA VAL A 90 -4.16 -14.10 7.28
C VAL A 90 -5.09 -14.57 6.15
N ALA A 91 -6.05 -15.45 6.45
CA ALA A 91 -7.04 -15.89 5.45
C ALA A 91 -7.92 -14.73 4.96
N VAL A 92 -8.33 -13.82 5.86
CA VAL A 92 -9.06 -12.59 5.50
C VAL A 92 -8.20 -11.66 4.65
N GLU A 93 -6.92 -11.51 4.97
CA GLU A 93 -5.98 -10.70 4.17
C GLU A 93 -5.87 -11.23 2.73
N ILE A 94 -5.74 -12.55 2.55
CA ILE A 94 -5.72 -13.18 1.22
C ILE A 94 -7.03 -12.92 0.47
N ALA A 95 -8.18 -12.96 1.15
CA ALA A 95 -9.46 -12.62 0.53
C ALA A 95 -9.54 -11.14 0.14
N MET A 96 -8.94 -10.22 0.91
CA MET A 96 -8.87 -8.81 0.54
C MET A 96 -8.01 -8.56 -0.70
N TRP A 97 -6.94 -9.33 -0.91
CA TRP A 97 -6.15 -9.27 -2.14
C TRP A 97 -6.97 -9.56 -3.41
N PHE A 98 -7.98 -10.42 -3.32
CA PHE A 98 -8.92 -10.64 -4.44
C PHE A 98 -9.69 -9.35 -4.79
N TYR A 99 -10.24 -8.65 -3.80
CA TYR A 99 -10.96 -7.38 -4.03
C TYR A 99 -10.05 -6.26 -4.53
N ILE A 100 -8.78 -6.22 -4.10
CA ILE A 100 -7.78 -5.31 -4.69
C ILE A 100 -7.59 -5.60 -6.18
N GLY A 101 -7.53 -6.88 -6.55
CA GLY A 101 -7.52 -7.32 -7.94
C GLY A 101 -8.76 -6.87 -8.72
N GLU A 102 -9.95 -6.95 -8.12
CA GLU A 102 -11.20 -6.44 -8.71
C GLU A 102 -11.14 -4.92 -8.93
N ILE A 103 -10.63 -4.14 -7.97
CA ILE A 103 -10.43 -2.69 -8.08
C ILE A 103 -9.50 -2.34 -9.25
N ILE A 104 -8.42 -3.11 -9.43
CA ILE A 104 -7.52 -2.95 -10.58
C ILE A 104 -8.24 -3.32 -11.89
N GLY A 105 -8.98 -4.43 -11.91
CA GLY A 105 -9.71 -4.91 -13.08
C GLY A 105 -10.80 -3.94 -13.56
N ARG A 106 -11.57 -3.36 -12.65
CA ARG A 106 -12.63 -2.37 -12.95
C ARG A 106 -12.11 -0.96 -13.17
N ARG A 107 -10.84 -0.68 -12.79
CA ARG A 107 -10.19 0.65 -12.85
C ARG A 107 -10.94 1.76 -12.10
N SER A 108 -11.66 1.39 -11.04
CA SER A 108 -12.42 2.32 -10.21
C SER A 108 -12.32 1.90 -8.75
N ILE A 109 -12.11 2.88 -7.87
CA ILE A 109 -12.07 2.68 -6.42
C ILE A 109 -13.50 2.48 -5.89
N VAL A 110 -14.51 3.11 -6.51
CA VAL A 110 -15.90 3.09 -6.04
C VAL A 110 -16.83 2.80 -7.21
N GLY A 111 -17.65 1.75 -7.09
CA GLY A 111 -18.62 1.38 -8.14
C GLY A 111 -18.00 0.99 -9.49
N TYR A 112 -18.75 0.22 -10.27
CA TYR A 112 -18.44 0.11 -11.69
C TYR A 112 -18.78 1.45 -12.34
N ASN A 113 -17.91 1.90 -13.24
CA ASN A 113 -18.19 3.09 -14.04
C ASN A 113 -19.17 2.67 -15.13
N VAL A 114 -20.46 2.73 -14.81
CA VAL A 114 -21.59 2.40 -15.70
C VAL A 114 -22.09 3.63 -16.43
#